data_AF-A0A6G6IT72-F1
#
_entry.id   AF-A0A6G6IT72-F1
#
_cell.length_a   1.000
_cell.length_b   1.000
_cell.length_c   1.000
_cell.angle_alpha   90.00
_cell.angle_beta   90.00
_cell.angle_gamma   90.00
#
_symmetry.space_group_name_H-M   'P 1'
#
loop_
_entity.id
_entity.type
_entity.pdbx_description
1 polymer ?
#
loop_
_entity_poly.entity_id
_entity_poly.type
_entity_poly.pdbx_seq_one_letter_code
_entity_poly.pdbx_strand_id
1 'polypeptide(L)'
;MANRPTASTSASRVKARPCSLTSELAAQAARLIEARGLQLDEAQARMLACLGDWLQARLRPPAWLRRPAAGAYLWGGVGRGKSLLLDALFQVAPLAKRRLHVHALLQDVQRRLLAHAGRADPLARVADELAAEARLLFVDEFHVHDIGDAILLGRLLQPLFERDCILLLSSNYAPPALCPNPLYHSRFKPFAEVLQRRCLVLQMEAGADYRCLNAQSWGRYLQQPASQLRRQLSHLPSIAHLPLQRRSLNLRGMDARTLWLDFAALCQQPLASSDYLQLTERFAHIVIGELPALAQCSLDVQQRLINFVDIAYDSGRELWLQSEHDLATLCANVAHGDFVRTRSRLAQLRVDGPERLAC
;
A
#
# COMPACT_ATOMS: atom_id res chain seq x y z
N MET A 1 10.88 -29.34 48.73
CA MET A 1 10.68 -27.90 48.45
C MET A 1 10.77 -27.71 46.95
N ALA A 2 9.67 -27.27 46.35
CA ALA A 2 9.43 -27.30 44.92
C ALA A 2 10.08 -26.10 44.21
N ASN A 3 10.79 -26.37 43.12
CA ASN A 3 11.26 -25.35 42.19
C ASN A 3 10.26 -25.26 41.01
N ARG A 4 9.52 -24.16 40.92
CA ARG A 4 8.60 -23.84 39.81
C ARG A 4 9.39 -23.24 38.65
N PRO A 5 9.25 -23.72 37.41
CA PRO A 5 9.59 -22.94 36.23
C PRO A 5 8.44 -22.00 35.86
N THR A 6 8.81 -20.77 35.54
CA THR A 6 7.99 -19.66 35.07
C THR A 6 7.29 -19.98 33.75
N ALA A 7 5.98 -19.70 33.69
CA ALA A 7 5.13 -19.89 32.53
C ALA A 7 5.56 -19.00 31.36
N SER A 8 5.97 -19.62 30.25
CA SER A 8 6.07 -18.97 28.95
C SER A 8 4.67 -18.78 28.37
N THR A 9 4.38 -17.55 27.97
CA THR A 9 3.10 -17.09 27.46
C THR A 9 2.83 -17.71 26.09
N SER A 10 1.83 -18.57 26.02
CA SER A 10 1.39 -19.25 24.80
C SER A 10 0.74 -18.26 23.82
N ALA A 11 1.45 -17.94 22.74
CA ALA A 11 0.85 -17.32 21.57
C ALA A 11 -0.16 -18.29 20.94
N SER A 12 -1.44 -17.93 20.99
CA SER A 12 -2.54 -18.70 20.44
C SER A 12 -2.47 -18.76 18.91
N ARG A 13 -1.78 -19.77 18.38
CA ARG A 13 -1.95 -20.21 16.99
C ARG A 13 -3.36 -20.75 16.82
N VAL A 14 -4.25 -19.95 16.24
CA VAL A 14 -5.54 -20.44 15.75
C VAL A 14 -5.26 -21.42 14.61
N LYS A 15 -5.42 -22.72 14.88
CA LYS A 15 -5.35 -23.78 13.87
C LYS A 15 -6.43 -23.53 12.81
N ALA A 16 -6.02 -23.26 11.57
CA ALA A 16 -6.92 -23.28 10.42
C ALA A 16 -7.55 -24.68 10.32
N ARG A 17 -8.88 -24.76 10.38
CA ARG A 17 -9.63 -26.00 10.12
C ARG A 17 -9.44 -26.40 8.65
N PRO A 18 -9.36 -27.69 8.32
CA PRO A 18 -9.30 -28.14 6.93
C PRO A 18 -10.60 -27.75 6.21
N CYS A 19 -10.46 -26.94 5.16
CA CYS A 19 -11.55 -26.49 4.28
C CYS A 19 -11.86 -27.63 3.30
N SER A 20 -12.79 -28.50 3.66
CA SER A 20 -13.34 -29.51 2.74
C SER A 20 -14.81 -29.21 2.49
N LEU A 21 -15.08 -28.30 1.55
CA LEU A 21 -16.31 -28.10 0.77
C LEU A 21 -16.03 -26.93 -0.19
N THR A 22 -15.64 -27.20 -1.44
CA THR A 22 -15.41 -26.15 -2.44
C THR A 22 -16.74 -25.53 -2.88
N SER A 23 -16.95 -24.26 -2.53
CA SER A 23 -18.10 -23.46 -2.94
C SER A 23 -18.27 -23.38 -4.45
N GLU A 24 -19.53 -23.17 -4.87
CA GLU A 24 -19.85 -22.92 -6.28
C GLU A 24 -19.13 -21.65 -6.80
N LEU A 25 -19.01 -20.62 -5.95
CA LEU A 25 -18.29 -19.40 -6.29
C LEU A 25 -16.79 -19.64 -6.49
N ALA A 26 -16.14 -20.43 -5.63
CA ALA A 26 -14.74 -20.79 -5.83
C ALA A 26 -14.55 -21.59 -7.13
N ALA A 27 -15.45 -22.54 -7.42
CA ALA A 27 -15.38 -23.34 -8.64
C ALA A 27 -15.63 -22.51 -9.91
N GLN A 28 -16.55 -21.54 -9.88
CA GLN A 28 -16.75 -20.60 -10.99
C GLN A 28 -15.54 -19.69 -11.19
N ALA A 29 -14.96 -19.17 -10.11
CA ALA A 29 -13.78 -18.32 -10.18
C ALA A 29 -12.55 -19.08 -10.71
N ALA A 30 -12.34 -20.33 -10.29
CA ALA A 30 -11.27 -21.18 -10.79
C ALA A 30 -11.40 -21.41 -12.31
N ARG A 31 -12.61 -21.72 -12.79
CA ARG A 31 -12.89 -21.90 -14.23
C ARG A 31 -12.60 -20.63 -15.05
N LEU A 32 -12.86 -19.44 -14.52
CA LEU A 32 -12.50 -18.18 -15.19
C LEU A 32 -10.98 -17.99 -15.32
N ILE A 33 -10.21 -18.44 -14.33
CA ILE A 33 -8.75 -18.36 -14.36
C ILE A 33 -8.19 -19.35 -15.38
N GLU A 34 -8.71 -20.59 -15.39
CA GLU A 34 -8.35 -21.61 -16.37
C GLU A 34 -8.70 -21.19 -17.81
N ALA A 35 -9.86 -20.58 -18.02
CA ALA A 35 -10.27 -20.06 -19.32
C ALA A 35 -9.34 -18.95 -19.87
N ARG A 36 -8.56 -18.30 -18.99
CA ARG A 36 -7.51 -17.33 -19.35
C ARG A 36 -6.15 -17.99 -19.60
N GLY A 37 -6.07 -19.33 -19.57
CA GLY A 37 -4.84 -20.09 -19.75
C GLY A 37 -3.90 -20.05 -18.53
N LEU A 38 -4.39 -19.65 -17.36
CA LEU A 38 -3.60 -19.57 -16.13
C LEU A 38 -3.90 -20.79 -15.24
N GLN A 39 -2.87 -21.35 -14.63
CA GLN A 39 -3.00 -22.42 -13.64
C GLN A 39 -2.70 -21.90 -12.24
N LEU A 40 -3.55 -22.25 -11.29
CA LEU A 40 -3.34 -21.91 -9.88
C LEU A 40 -2.40 -22.92 -9.24
N ASP A 41 -1.45 -22.43 -8.45
CA ASP A 41 -0.71 -23.30 -7.54
C ASP A 41 -1.60 -23.77 -6.36
N GLU A 42 -1.11 -24.74 -5.57
CA GLU A 42 -1.85 -25.30 -4.44
C GLU A 42 -2.25 -24.23 -3.40
N ALA A 43 -1.37 -23.27 -3.13
CA ALA A 43 -1.63 -22.21 -2.17
C ALA A 43 -2.72 -21.26 -2.69
N GLN A 44 -2.65 -20.86 -3.95
CA GLN A 44 -3.63 -20.02 -4.62
C GLN A 44 -4.99 -20.71 -4.71
N ALA A 45 -5.03 -21.99 -5.08
CA ALA A 45 -6.26 -22.78 -5.13
C ALA A 45 -6.92 -22.88 -3.75
N ARG A 46 -6.12 -23.15 -2.71
CA ARG A 46 -6.61 -23.17 -1.32
C ARG A 46 -7.15 -21.81 -0.87
N MET A 47 -6.46 -20.72 -1.20
CA MET A 47 -6.92 -19.37 -0.86
C MET A 47 -8.22 -19.01 -1.59
N LEU A 48 -8.32 -19.36 -2.87
CA LEU A 48 -9.53 -19.15 -3.67
C LEU A 48 -10.71 -19.92 -3.08
N ALA A 49 -10.51 -21.18 -2.69
CA ALA A 49 -11.51 -21.98 -2.00
C ALA A 49 -11.97 -21.28 -0.71
N CYS A 50 -11.04 -20.95 0.19
CA CYS A 50 -11.39 -20.27 1.45
C CYS A 50 -12.17 -18.96 1.24
N LEU A 51 -11.76 -18.14 0.27
CA LEU A 51 -12.44 -16.88 -0.03
C LEU A 51 -13.83 -17.09 -0.67
N GLY A 52 -13.95 -18.03 -1.60
CA GLY A 52 -15.23 -18.38 -2.21
C GLY A 52 -16.21 -18.96 -1.20
N ASP A 53 -15.75 -19.83 -0.30
CA ASP A 53 -16.57 -20.47 0.73
C ASP A 53 -17.08 -19.43 1.72
N TRP A 54 -16.20 -18.53 2.15
CA TRP A 54 -16.57 -17.39 2.99
C TRP A 54 -17.61 -16.50 2.31
N LEU A 55 -17.39 -16.10 1.06
CA LEU A 55 -18.29 -15.22 0.33
C LEU A 55 -19.65 -15.90 0.11
N GLN A 56 -19.66 -17.17 -0.29
CA GLN A 56 -20.91 -17.91 -0.49
C GLN A 56 -21.69 -18.04 0.82
N ALA A 57 -21.03 -18.37 1.93
CA ALA A 57 -21.66 -18.43 3.24
C ALA A 57 -22.15 -17.05 3.73
N ARG A 58 -21.52 -15.96 3.30
CA ARG A 58 -21.97 -14.59 3.63
C ARG A 58 -23.21 -14.18 2.82
N LEU A 59 -23.30 -14.62 1.56
CA LEU A 59 -24.45 -14.36 0.69
C LEU A 59 -25.65 -15.24 1.03
N ARG A 60 -25.40 -16.49 1.41
CA ARG A 60 -26.41 -17.49 1.76
C ARG A 60 -26.08 -18.08 3.13
N PRO A 61 -26.31 -17.33 4.23
CA PRO A 61 -26.01 -17.80 5.56
C PRO A 61 -26.86 -19.04 5.87
N PRO A 62 -26.26 -20.16 6.31
CA PRO A 62 -27.03 -21.31 6.77
C PRO A 62 -27.89 -20.89 7.97
N ALA A 63 -29.17 -21.29 7.99
CA ALA A 63 -30.14 -20.84 9.00
C ALA A 63 -29.73 -21.15 10.46
N TRP A 64 -28.79 -22.07 10.66
CA TRP A 64 -28.34 -22.58 11.96
C TRP A 64 -26.92 -22.14 12.35
N LEU A 65 -26.22 -21.39 11.49
CA LEU A 65 -24.84 -20.95 11.72
C LEU A 65 -24.77 -19.44 12.00
N ARG A 66 -23.83 -19.06 12.86
CA ARG A 66 -23.49 -17.63 13.05
C ARG A 66 -23.05 -17.05 11.71
N ARG A 67 -23.55 -15.86 11.38
CA ARG A 67 -23.16 -15.13 10.16
C ARG A 67 -21.63 -15.05 10.07
N PRO A 68 -21.01 -15.41 8.93
CA PRO A 68 -19.57 -15.28 8.72
C PRO A 68 -19.09 -13.85 8.90
N ALA A 69 -17.77 -13.69 9.07
CA ALA A 69 -17.08 -12.40 9.14
C ALA A 69 -17.59 -11.45 8.02
N ALA A 70 -17.75 -10.17 8.36
CA ALA A 70 -18.33 -9.18 7.43
C ALA A 70 -17.35 -8.81 6.31
N GLY A 71 -16.06 -9.05 6.49
CA GLY A 71 -15.07 -8.92 5.43
C GLY A 71 -14.12 -10.11 5.33
N ALA A 72 -13.25 -10.07 4.33
CA ALA A 72 -12.08 -10.92 4.21
C ALA A 72 -10.87 -10.06 3.81
N TYR A 73 -9.71 -10.41 4.37
CA TYR A 73 -8.47 -9.67 4.23
C TYR A 73 -7.38 -10.64 3.78
N LEU A 74 -7.01 -10.57 2.51
CA LEU A 74 -5.96 -11.38 1.90
C LEU A 74 -4.64 -10.60 1.92
N TRP A 75 -3.61 -11.16 2.54
CA TRP A 75 -2.29 -10.52 2.54
C TRP A 75 -1.16 -11.48 2.23
N GLY A 76 -0.07 -10.94 1.74
CA GLY A 76 1.13 -11.68 1.38
C GLY A 76 2.03 -10.83 0.49
N GLY A 77 3.27 -11.27 0.26
CA GLY A 77 4.24 -10.51 -0.54
C GLY A 77 3.76 -10.14 -1.95
N VAL A 78 4.54 -9.31 -2.64
CA VAL A 78 4.20 -8.89 -4.00
C VAL A 78 4.34 -10.06 -4.99
N GLY A 79 3.58 -10.04 -6.09
CA GLY A 79 3.67 -11.09 -7.13
C GLY A 79 3.03 -12.43 -6.78
N ARG A 80 2.26 -12.52 -5.68
CA ARG A 80 1.64 -13.78 -5.21
C ARG A 80 0.31 -14.15 -5.86
N GLY A 81 -0.19 -13.33 -6.79
CA GLY A 81 -1.48 -13.56 -7.44
C GLY A 81 -2.70 -13.12 -6.62
N LYS A 82 -2.54 -12.31 -5.56
CA LYS A 82 -3.66 -11.74 -4.78
C LYS A 82 -4.71 -11.10 -5.70
N SER A 83 -4.29 -10.16 -6.54
CA SER A 83 -5.19 -9.43 -7.43
C SER A 83 -5.85 -10.33 -8.48
N LEU A 84 -5.21 -11.45 -8.88
CA LEU A 84 -5.80 -12.46 -9.76
C LEU A 84 -6.97 -13.18 -9.06
N LEU A 85 -6.77 -13.64 -7.82
CA LEU A 85 -7.81 -14.31 -7.05
C LEU A 85 -8.99 -13.38 -6.75
N LEU A 86 -8.71 -12.15 -6.35
CA LEU A 86 -9.75 -11.14 -6.13
C LEU A 86 -10.49 -10.78 -7.43
N ASP A 87 -9.81 -10.71 -8.58
CA ASP A 87 -10.44 -10.43 -9.87
C ASP A 87 -11.41 -11.52 -10.31
N ALA A 88 -11.02 -12.78 -10.15
CA ALA A 88 -11.88 -13.92 -10.47
C ALA A 88 -13.12 -13.96 -9.58
N LEU A 89 -12.94 -13.75 -8.26
CA LEU A 89 -14.07 -13.63 -7.32
C LEU A 89 -14.95 -12.41 -7.60
N PHE A 90 -14.35 -11.29 -7.98
CA PHE A 90 -15.08 -10.09 -8.38
C PHE A 90 -16.02 -10.42 -9.53
N GLN A 91 -15.59 -11.13 -10.56
CA GLN A 91 -16.43 -11.46 -11.71
C GLN A 91 -17.63 -12.34 -11.35
N VAL A 92 -17.44 -13.35 -10.51
CA VAL A 92 -18.51 -14.31 -10.16
C VAL A 92 -19.46 -13.84 -9.07
N ALA A 93 -19.09 -12.84 -8.27
CA ALA A 93 -19.92 -12.37 -7.16
C ALA A 93 -21.26 -11.79 -7.64
N PRO A 94 -22.42 -12.34 -7.20
CA PRO A 94 -23.75 -11.92 -7.68
C PRO A 94 -24.34 -10.79 -6.83
N LEU A 95 -23.61 -9.67 -6.71
CA LEU A 95 -24.04 -8.48 -5.97
C LEU A 95 -23.70 -7.20 -6.73
N ALA A 96 -24.38 -6.11 -6.39
CA ALA A 96 -23.89 -4.76 -6.68
C ALA A 96 -22.51 -4.59 -6.02
N LYS A 97 -21.48 -4.50 -6.87
CA LYS A 97 -20.08 -4.60 -6.48
C LYS A 97 -19.27 -3.47 -7.08
N ARG A 98 -18.28 -2.99 -6.33
CA ARG A 98 -17.36 -1.95 -6.76
C ARG A 98 -15.94 -2.35 -6.40
N ARG A 99 -15.01 -2.21 -7.35
CA ARG A 99 -13.57 -2.44 -7.15
C ARG A 99 -12.82 -1.13 -7.27
N LEU A 100 -11.92 -0.86 -6.33
CA LEU A 100 -11.12 0.36 -6.31
C LEU A 100 -9.83 0.15 -5.51
N HIS A 101 -8.80 0.93 -5.79
CA HIS A 101 -7.60 1.00 -4.96
C HIS A 101 -7.89 1.83 -3.70
N VAL A 102 -7.17 1.57 -2.60
CA VAL A 102 -7.36 2.30 -1.33
C VAL A 102 -7.26 3.82 -1.46
N HIS A 103 -6.36 4.31 -2.32
CA HIS A 103 -6.18 5.74 -2.56
C HIS A 103 -7.35 6.37 -3.31
N ALA A 104 -7.92 5.66 -4.29
CA ALA A 104 -9.12 6.09 -4.98
C ALA A 104 -10.33 6.13 -4.02
N LEU A 105 -10.43 5.17 -3.09
CA LEU A 105 -11.45 5.17 -2.04
C LEU A 105 -11.30 6.41 -1.14
N LEU A 106 -10.08 6.66 -0.65
CA LEU A 106 -9.79 7.82 0.21
C LEU A 106 -10.14 9.14 -0.48
N GLN A 107 -9.78 9.31 -1.74
CA GLN A 107 -10.11 10.51 -2.51
C GLN A 107 -11.63 10.68 -2.72
N ASP A 108 -12.35 9.60 -3.03
CA ASP A 108 -13.81 9.62 -3.16
C ASP A 108 -14.48 10.01 -1.83
N VAL A 109 -14.05 9.40 -0.73
CA VAL A 109 -14.54 9.69 0.63
C VAL A 109 -14.28 11.14 1.00
N GLN A 110 -13.06 11.64 0.80
CA GLN A 110 -12.71 13.03 1.09
C GLN A 110 -13.55 14.01 0.28
N ARG A 111 -13.81 13.71 -1.00
CA ARG A 111 -14.66 14.53 -1.87
C ARG A 111 -16.10 14.60 -1.36
N ARG A 112 -16.68 13.45 -0.98
CA ARG A 112 -18.05 13.40 -0.44
C ARG A 112 -18.15 14.04 0.94
N LEU A 113 -17.13 13.89 1.79
CA LEU A 113 -17.07 14.58 3.07
C LEU A 113 -17.13 16.11 2.92
N LEU A 114 -16.46 16.66 1.91
CA LEU A 114 -16.56 18.10 1.59
C LEU A 114 -17.98 18.49 1.16
N ALA A 115 -18.65 17.64 0.37
CA ALA A 115 -20.04 17.89 -0.04
C ALA A 115 -21.04 17.85 1.13
N HIS A 116 -20.71 17.09 2.19
CA HIS A 116 -21.51 17.01 3.44
C HIS A 116 -20.97 17.90 4.56
N ALA A 117 -20.07 18.85 4.27
CA ALA A 117 -19.50 19.74 5.27
C ALA A 117 -20.62 20.51 6.03
N GLY A 118 -20.47 20.61 7.35
CA GLY A 118 -21.45 21.28 8.23
C GLY A 118 -22.67 20.43 8.62
N ARG A 119 -22.78 19.19 8.12
CA ARG A 119 -23.83 18.24 8.55
C ARG A 119 -23.39 17.45 9.78
N ALA A 120 -24.36 16.95 10.54
CA ALA A 120 -24.11 15.99 11.61
C ALA A 120 -23.63 14.65 11.04
N ASP A 121 -22.51 14.17 11.55
CA ASP A 121 -21.84 12.92 11.17
C ASP A 121 -21.73 12.70 9.64
N PRO A 122 -20.91 13.52 8.95
CA PRO A 122 -20.78 13.44 7.50
C PRO A 122 -20.22 12.08 7.04
N LEU A 123 -19.44 11.39 7.88
CA LEU A 123 -18.85 10.10 7.52
C LEU A 123 -19.89 8.97 7.48
N ALA A 124 -20.86 8.97 8.41
CA ALA A 124 -21.98 8.03 8.36
C ALA A 124 -22.79 8.20 7.07
N ARG A 125 -23.01 9.43 6.61
CA ARG A 125 -23.69 9.72 5.33
C ARG A 125 -22.90 9.21 4.13
N VAL A 126 -21.59 9.42 4.12
CA VAL A 126 -20.72 8.84 3.08
C VAL A 126 -20.80 7.31 3.07
N ALA A 127 -20.85 6.69 4.25
CA ALA A 127 -21.04 5.25 4.35
C ALA A 127 -22.42 4.79 3.84
N ASP A 128 -23.49 5.57 4.07
CA ASP A 128 -24.82 5.31 3.50
C ASP A 128 -24.78 5.30 1.97
N GLU A 129 -24.14 6.31 1.37
CA GLU A 129 -24.02 6.44 -0.08
C GLU A 129 -23.21 5.28 -0.69
N LEU A 130 -22.05 4.96 -0.10
CA LEU A 130 -21.22 3.85 -0.56
C LEU A 130 -21.96 2.51 -0.44
N ALA A 131 -22.72 2.32 0.65
CA ALA A 131 -23.52 1.11 0.86
C ALA A 131 -24.70 0.98 -0.12
N ALA A 132 -25.27 2.12 -0.54
CA ALA A 132 -26.32 2.17 -1.56
C ALA A 132 -25.77 1.85 -2.96
N GLU A 133 -24.55 2.29 -3.28
CA GLU A 133 -23.89 2.02 -4.55
C GLU A 133 -23.43 0.56 -4.68
N ALA A 134 -22.83 0.01 -3.63
CA ALA A 134 -22.28 -1.34 -3.65
C ALA A 134 -22.42 -2.04 -2.30
N ARG A 135 -23.00 -3.24 -2.34
CA ARG A 135 -23.05 -4.16 -1.20
C ARG A 135 -21.73 -4.88 -0.97
N LEU A 136 -20.90 -5.01 -2.02
CA LEU A 136 -19.59 -5.65 -1.97
C LEU A 136 -18.50 -4.71 -2.49
N LEU A 137 -17.59 -4.32 -1.61
CA LEU A 137 -16.45 -3.46 -1.92
C LEU A 137 -15.16 -4.28 -1.98
N PHE A 138 -14.52 -4.28 -3.14
CA PHE A 138 -13.19 -4.84 -3.33
C PHE A 138 -12.18 -3.69 -3.26
N VAL A 139 -11.39 -3.67 -2.19
CA VAL A 139 -10.33 -2.66 -2.03
C VAL A 139 -8.99 -3.34 -2.28
N ASP A 140 -8.41 -3.04 -3.44
CA ASP A 140 -7.08 -3.54 -3.81
C ASP A 140 -5.99 -2.65 -3.21
N GLU A 141 -4.80 -3.23 -3.04
CA GLU A 141 -3.61 -2.54 -2.53
C GLU A 141 -3.86 -1.73 -1.25
N PHE A 142 -4.48 -2.37 -0.27
CA PHE A 142 -4.78 -1.79 1.03
C PHE A 142 -3.49 -1.54 1.84
N HIS A 143 -2.77 -0.47 1.51
CA HIS A 143 -1.61 0.04 2.23
C HIS A 143 -1.77 1.54 2.41
N VAL A 144 -1.58 2.02 3.65
CA VAL A 144 -1.84 3.42 4.01
C VAL A 144 -0.52 4.07 4.40
N HIS A 145 -0.22 5.19 3.73
CA HIS A 145 1.04 5.92 3.87
C HIS A 145 0.95 7.12 4.83
N ASP A 146 -0.28 7.55 5.19
CA ASP A 146 -0.53 8.73 6.04
C ASP A 146 -1.45 8.40 7.23
N ILE A 147 -1.20 9.01 8.39
CA ILE A 147 -2.00 8.80 9.60
C ILE A 147 -3.44 9.31 9.44
N GLY A 148 -3.65 10.45 8.78
CA GLY A 148 -4.97 11.02 8.56
C GLY A 148 -5.84 10.10 7.72
N ASP A 149 -5.27 9.56 6.65
CA ASP A 149 -5.93 8.56 5.81
C ASP A 149 -6.25 7.27 6.59
N ALA A 150 -5.34 6.83 7.46
CA ALA A 150 -5.56 5.65 8.30
C ALA A 150 -6.69 5.85 9.31
N ILE A 151 -6.73 7.01 9.97
CA ILE A 151 -7.81 7.38 10.90
C ILE A 151 -9.14 7.47 10.14
N LEU A 152 -9.15 8.10 8.97
CA LEU A 152 -10.34 8.23 8.13
C LEU A 152 -10.88 6.85 7.71
N LEU A 153 -10.01 5.97 7.20
CA LEU A 153 -10.39 4.59 6.85
C LEU A 153 -10.94 3.83 8.05
N GLY A 154 -10.28 3.92 9.21
CA GLY A 154 -10.74 3.21 10.40
C GLY A 154 -12.11 3.66 10.88
N ARG A 155 -12.40 4.96 10.81
CA ARG A 155 -13.72 5.50 11.10
C ARG A 155 -14.77 5.17 10.03
N LEU A 156 -14.35 4.91 8.78
CA LEU A 156 -15.25 4.57 7.67
C LEU A 156 -15.64 3.08 7.66
N LEU A 157 -14.71 2.17 7.97
CA LEU A 157 -15.00 0.73 7.88
C LEU A 157 -16.08 0.29 8.87
N GLN A 158 -16.10 0.86 10.06
CA GLN A 158 -17.09 0.53 11.08
C GLN A 158 -18.54 0.79 10.62
N PRO A 159 -18.93 1.99 10.15
CA PRO A 159 -20.28 2.23 9.65
C PRO A 159 -20.60 1.42 8.38
N LEU A 160 -19.62 1.09 7.54
CA LEU A 160 -19.83 0.16 6.42
C LEU A 160 -20.19 -1.26 6.92
N PHE A 161 -19.48 -1.75 7.94
CA PHE A 161 -19.80 -3.06 8.55
C PHE A 161 -21.16 -3.08 9.25
N GLU A 162 -21.60 -1.95 9.83
CA GLU A 162 -22.93 -1.81 10.43
C GLU A 162 -24.05 -1.82 9.39
N ARG A 163 -23.77 -1.41 8.15
CA ARG A 163 -24.69 -1.42 7.00
C ARG A 163 -24.69 -2.74 6.23
N ASP A 164 -24.10 -3.78 6.81
CA ASP A 164 -23.93 -5.10 6.21
C ASP A 164 -23.13 -5.08 4.87
N CYS A 165 -22.32 -4.04 4.63
CA CYS A 165 -21.39 -4.05 3.49
C CYS A 165 -20.36 -5.17 3.66
N ILE A 166 -20.12 -5.90 2.57
CA ILE A 166 -19.11 -6.93 2.49
C ILE A 166 -17.81 -6.30 1.98
N LEU A 167 -16.72 -6.44 2.73
CA LEU A 167 -15.42 -5.90 2.34
C LEU A 167 -14.46 -7.01 1.96
N LEU A 168 -13.91 -6.98 0.75
CA LEU A 168 -12.80 -7.84 0.36
C LEU A 168 -11.56 -6.98 0.14
N LEU A 169 -10.53 -7.20 0.96
CA LEU A 169 -9.33 -6.36 1.03
C LEU A 169 -8.11 -7.18 0.62
N SER A 170 -7.23 -6.64 -0.22
CA SER A 170 -5.91 -7.23 -0.51
C SER A 170 -4.79 -6.29 -0.08
N SER A 171 -3.75 -6.82 0.57
CA SER A 171 -2.59 -6.03 1.00
C SER A 171 -1.27 -6.80 0.90
N ASN A 172 -0.16 -6.07 0.90
CA ASN A 172 1.16 -6.66 1.06
C ASN A 172 1.52 -6.92 2.53
N TYR A 173 0.73 -6.38 3.47
CA TYR A 173 1.05 -6.36 4.89
C TYR A 173 -0.06 -7.03 5.71
N ALA A 174 0.31 -7.67 6.81
CA ALA A 174 -0.67 -8.13 7.80
C ALA A 174 -1.37 -6.93 8.46
N PRO A 175 -2.59 -7.06 9.02
CA PRO A 175 -3.30 -5.93 9.62
C PRO A 175 -2.51 -5.12 10.66
N PRO A 176 -1.74 -5.73 11.58
CA PRO A 176 -0.90 -4.97 12.52
C PRO A 176 0.26 -4.21 11.86
N ALA A 177 0.69 -4.65 10.67
CA ALA A 177 1.83 -4.10 9.94
C ALA A 177 1.41 -3.12 8.81
N LEU A 178 0.12 -2.79 8.71
CA LEU A 178 -0.42 -1.88 7.70
C LEU A 178 0.06 -0.43 7.87
N CYS A 179 0.34 -0.02 9.10
CA CYS A 179 0.94 1.28 9.42
C CYS A 179 2.24 1.01 10.19
N PRO A 180 3.40 1.00 9.51
CA PRO A 180 4.67 0.71 10.16
C PRO A 180 5.10 1.81 11.15
N ASN A 181 4.54 3.03 11.02
CA ASN A 181 5.00 4.20 11.75
C ASN A 181 4.85 4.07 13.27
N PRO A 182 5.95 4.01 14.04
CA PRO A 182 5.90 3.80 15.48
C PRO A 182 5.21 4.95 16.23
N LEU A 183 5.27 6.19 15.72
CA LEU A 183 4.62 7.35 16.32
C LEU A 183 3.09 7.23 16.26
N TYR A 184 2.59 6.47 15.28
CA TYR A 184 1.16 6.37 14.96
C TYR A 184 0.59 4.97 15.17
N HIS A 185 1.45 3.98 15.41
CA HIS A 185 1.08 2.58 15.65
C HIS A 185 0.06 2.42 16.79
N SER A 186 0.17 3.22 17.87
CA SER A 186 -0.80 3.21 18.97
C SER A 186 -2.20 3.66 18.56
N ARG A 187 -2.29 4.65 17.65
CA ARG A 187 -3.55 5.15 17.08
C ARG A 187 -4.09 4.22 15.98
N PHE A 188 -3.22 3.45 15.34
CA PHE A 188 -3.57 2.49 14.30
C PHE A 188 -4.00 1.12 14.86
N LYS A 189 -3.54 0.76 16.06
CA LYS A 189 -3.88 -0.51 16.70
C LYS A 189 -5.39 -0.78 16.78
N PRO A 190 -6.27 0.16 17.17
CA PRO A 190 -7.72 -0.07 17.17
C PRO A 190 -8.26 -0.46 15.80
N PHE A 191 -7.69 0.08 14.72
CA PHE A 191 -8.09 -0.24 13.36
C PHE A 191 -7.66 -1.65 12.94
N ALA A 192 -6.42 -2.02 13.21
CA ALA A 192 -5.94 -3.38 12.97
C ALA A 192 -6.79 -4.42 13.74
N GLU A 193 -7.21 -4.09 14.97
CA GLU A 193 -8.11 -4.94 15.76
C GLU A 193 -9.50 -5.07 15.13
N VAL A 194 -10.07 -4.01 14.55
CA VAL A 194 -11.35 -4.08 13.82
C VAL A 194 -11.23 -5.02 12.63
N LEU A 195 -10.16 -4.92 11.82
CA LEU A 195 -9.92 -5.85 10.71
C LEU A 195 -9.79 -7.29 11.20
N GLN A 196 -9.03 -7.53 12.28
CA GLN A 196 -8.87 -8.87 12.84
C GLN A 196 -10.17 -9.46 13.40
N ARG A 197 -11.05 -8.63 13.96
CA ARG A 197 -12.34 -9.08 14.53
C ARG A 197 -13.44 -9.25 13.49
N ARG A 198 -13.46 -8.39 12.46
CA ARG A 198 -14.55 -8.31 11.47
C ARG A 198 -14.22 -8.98 10.14
N CYS A 199 -12.95 -9.27 9.86
CA CYS A 199 -12.52 -9.92 8.62
C CYS A 199 -11.96 -11.33 8.85
N LEU A 200 -12.21 -12.20 7.88
CA LEU A 200 -11.43 -13.42 7.70
C LEU A 200 -10.03 -13.04 7.18
N VAL A 201 -9.02 -13.10 8.06
CA VAL A 201 -7.63 -12.77 7.69
C VAL A 201 -6.95 -14.01 7.12
N LEU A 202 -6.56 -13.95 5.84
CA LEU A 202 -5.87 -15.01 5.13
C LEU A 202 -4.49 -14.55 4.69
N GLN A 203 -3.49 -15.38 4.97
CA GLN A 203 -2.11 -15.16 4.52
C GLN A 203 -1.82 -16.07 3.32
N MET A 204 -1.34 -15.47 2.23
CA MET A 204 -0.68 -16.21 1.16
C MET A 204 0.76 -16.51 1.59
N GLU A 205 1.06 -17.78 1.82
CA GLU A 205 2.40 -18.22 2.21
C GLU A 205 3.44 -17.89 1.14
N ALA A 206 4.69 -17.67 1.57
CA ALA A 206 5.80 -17.40 0.69
C ALA A 206 6.25 -18.68 -0.03
N GLY A 207 5.61 -19.00 -1.16
CA GLY A 207 6.19 -19.90 -2.16
C GLY A 207 7.42 -19.26 -2.84
N ALA A 208 7.90 -19.84 -3.94
CA ALA A 208 8.98 -19.25 -4.75
C ALA A 208 8.68 -17.78 -5.06
N ASP A 209 9.58 -16.88 -4.63
CA ASP A 209 9.49 -15.47 -4.95
C ASP A 209 9.94 -15.29 -6.40
N TYR A 210 9.00 -15.18 -7.33
CA TYR A 210 9.31 -15.02 -8.76
C TYR A 210 10.08 -13.72 -9.07
N ARG A 211 10.25 -12.80 -8.10
CA ARG A 211 11.11 -11.61 -8.24
C ARG A 211 12.57 -11.86 -7.89
N CYS A 212 12.90 -12.89 -7.11
CA CYS A 212 14.28 -13.18 -6.69
C CYS A 212 15.22 -13.60 -7.84
N LEU A 213 14.73 -13.63 -9.08
CA LEU A 213 15.53 -13.83 -10.28
C LEU A 213 16.04 -12.53 -10.91
N ASN A 214 15.57 -11.34 -10.49
CA ASN A 214 16.02 -10.08 -11.06
C ASN A 214 16.81 -9.25 -10.05
N ALA A 215 18.14 -9.37 -10.12
CA ALA A 215 19.10 -8.39 -9.61
C ALA A 215 19.03 -7.04 -10.39
N GLN A 216 17.83 -6.53 -10.66
CA GLN A 216 17.62 -5.25 -11.33
C GLN A 216 17.44 -4.15 -10.28
N SER A 217 18.30 -3.13 -10.31
CA SER A 217 18.06 -1.92 -9.53
C SER A 217 16.81 -1.23 -10.07
N TRP A 218 16.02 -0.65 -9.17
CA TRP A 218 14.81 0.09 -9.50
C TRP A 218 15.09 1.60 -9.73
N GLY A 219 16.37 1.96 -9.86
CA GLY A 219 16.81 3.35 -9.95
C GLY A 219 18.30 3.53 -9.69
N ARG A 220 18.70 4.80 -9.51
CA ARG A 220 20.09 5.25 -9.37
C ARG A 220 20.25 6.22 -8.20
N TYR A 221 21.38 6.10 -7.51
CA TYR A 221 21.86 7.08 -6.53
C TYR A 221 23.12 7.72 -7.09
N LEU A 222 23.04 9.01 -7.42
CA LEU A 222 24.08 9.79 -8.08
C LEU A 222 24.82 10.61 -7.01
N GLN A 223 26.00 10.14 -6.61
CA GLN A 223 26.87 10.90 -5.72
C GLN A 223 27.69 11.88 -6.56
N GLN A 224 27.14 13.06 -6.83
CA GLN A 224 27.76 14.06 -7.70
C GLN A 224 27.25 15.46 -7.34
N PRO A 225 27.95 16.53 -7.74
CA PRO A 225 27.45 17.90 -7.59
C PRO A 225 26.16 18.13 -8.39
N ALA A 226 25.28 19.00 -7.88
CA ALA A 226 24.02 19.33 -8.55
C ALA A 226 24.23 19.88 -9.98
N SER A 227 25.33 20.58 -10.23
CA SER A 227 25.71 21.08 -11.56
C SER A 227 25.95 19.96 -12.59
N GLN A 228 26.39 18.78 -12.16
CA GLN A 228 26.58 17.62 -13.02
C GLN A 228 25.23 16.99 -13.41
N LEU A 229 24.31 16.86 -12.46
CA LEU A 229 22.94 16.43 -12.75
C LEU A 229 22.25 17.38 -13.74
N ARG A 230 22.39 18.70 -13.52
CA ARG A 230 21.83 19.73 -14.42
C ARG A 230 22.36 19.59 -15.86
N ARG A 231 23.64 19.23 -16.04
CA ARG A 231 24.21 18.97 -17.37
C ARG A 231 23.63 17.70 -17.99
N GLN A 232 23.53 16.60 -17.23
CA GLN A 232 22.97 15.32 -17.70
C GLN A 232 21.50 15.46 -18.14
N LEU A 233 20.72 16.27 -17.42
CA LEU A 233 19.29 16.48 -17.68
C LEU A 233 18.98 17.77 -18.46
N SER A 234 20.00 18.40 -19.06
CA SER A 234 19.83 19.63 -19.85
C SER A 234 18.93 19.49 -21.07
N HIS A 235 18.73 18.25 -21.54
CA HIS A 235 17.83 17.91 -22.64
C HIS A 235 16.34 17.94 -22.23
N LEU A 236 16.04 17.89 -20.94
CA LEU A 236 14.66 17.94 -20.47
C LEU A 236 14.10 19.38 -20.61
N PRO A 237 12.90 19.54 -21.18
CA PRO A 237 12.25 20.84 -21.25
C PRO A 237 12.14 21.47 -19.86
N SER A 238 12.63 22.71 -19.71
CA SER A 238 12.48 23.45 -18.47
C SER A 238 11.06 23.97 -18.35
N ILE A 239 10.25 23.26 -17.57
CA ILE A 239 8.88 23.64 -17.23
C ILE A 239 8.92 24.12 -15.78
N ALA A 240 8.43 25.33 -15.51
CA ALA A 240 8.57 25.92 -14.19
C ALA A 240 7.60 25.32 -13.15
N HIS A 241 6.38 24.97 -13.57
CA HIS A 241 5.31 24.58 -12.64
C HIS A 241 4.49 23.39 -13.12
N LEU A 242 4.18 22.48 -12.19
CA LEU A 242 3.23 21.39 -12.36
C LEU A 242 2.04 21.58 -11.43
N PRO A 243 0.83 21.82 -11.95
CA PRO A 243 -0.36 21.87 -11.11
C PRO A 243 -0.72 20.48 -10.60
N LEU A 244 -0.86 20.38 -9.28
CA LEU A 244 -1.53 19.30 -8.55
C LEU A 244 -2.92 19.79 -8.11
N GLN A 245 -3.77 18.90 -7.59
CA GLN A 245 -5.17 19.23 -7.28
C GLN A 245 -5.36 20.50 -6.42
N ARG A 246 -4.44 20.77 -5.47
CA ARG A 246 -4.57 21.89 -4.52
C ARG A 246 -3.37 22.84 -4.48
N ARG A 247 -2.35 22.62 -5.32
CA ARG A 247 -1.04 23.29 -5.22
C ARG A 247 -0.25 23.16 -6.52
N SER A 248 0.82 23.93 -6.67
CA SER A 248 1.77 23.80 -7.78
C SER A 248 3.14 23.38 -7.28
N LEU A 249 3.79 22.42 -7.96
CA LEU A 249 5.18 22.07 -7.72
C LEU A 249 6.11 22.85 -8.63
N ASN A 250 7.21 23.35 -8.07
CA ASN A 250 8.30 23.91 -8.85
C ASN A 250 9.15 22.78 -9.40
N LEU A 251 9.31 22.77 -10.73
CA LEU A 251 10.11 21.76 -11.42
C LEU A 251 11.39 22.37 -11.97
N ARG A 252 12.37 21.50 -12.19
CA ARG A 252 13.61 21.82 -12.91
C ARG A 252 13.50 21.46 -14.39
N GLY A 253 12.83 20.34 -14.69
CA GLY A 253 12.52 19.92 -16.04
C GLY A 253 11.49 18.79 -16.06
N MET A 254 10.82 18.63 -17.20
CA MET A 254 9.81 17.60 -17.38
C MET A 254 9.63 17.26 -18.85
N ASP A 255 9.44 15.98 -19.14
CA ASP A 255 8.92 15.50 -20.43
C ASP A 255 7.65 14.64 -20.21
N ALA A 256 7.23 13.86 -21.22
CA ALA A 256 6.03 13.02 -21.13
C ALA A 256 6.11 11.90 -20.07
N ARG A 257 7.32 11.45 -19.69
CA ARG A 257 7.55 10.30 -18.80
C ARG A 257 8.47 10.59 -17.62
N THR A 258 9.22 11.68 -17.67
CA THR A 258 10.29 12.05 -16.75
C THR A 258 9.93 13.32 -16.01
N LEU A 259 10.07 13.29 -14.69
CA LEU A 259 9.90 14.42 -13.79
C LEU A 259 11.22 14.74 -13.10
N TRP A 260 11.68 15.98 -13.18
CA TRP A 260 12.86 16.43 -12.44
C TRP A 260 12.53 17.64 -11.57
N LEU A 261 12.80 17.50 -10.27
CA LEU A 261 12.62 18.53 -9.25
C LEU A 261 13.68 18.40 -8.15
N ASP A 262 13.79 19.41 -7.30
CA ASP A 262 14.69 19.35 -6.15
C ASP A 262 13.97 18.81 -4.91
N PHE A 263 14.77 18.30 -3.97
CA PHE A 263 14.32 17.83 -2.67
C PHE A 263 13.42 18.84 -1.94
N ALA A 264 13.75 20.13 -2.00
CA ALA A 264 12.95 21.18 -1.36
C ALA A 264 11.53 21.27 -1.93
N ALA A 265 11.37 21.14 -3.26
CA ALA A 265 10.06 21.20 -3.91
C ALA A 265 9.19 19.98 -3.56
N LEU A 266 9.80 18.82 -3.32
CA LEU A 266 9.09 17.60 -2.98
C LEU A 266 8.81 17.46 -1.47
N CYS A 267 9.83 17.64 -0.62
CA CYS A 267 9.75 17.24 0.79
C CYS A 267 9.59 18.43 1.76
N GLN A 268 9.98 19.65 1.38
CA GLN A 268 9.82 20.84 2.23
C GLN A 268 8.48 21.56 1.99
N GLN A 269 7.71 21.10 1.01
CA GLN A 269 6.31 21.50 0.81
C GLN A 269 5.38 20.58 1.60
N PRO A 270 4.18 21.04 2.01
CA PRO A 270 3.23 20.24 2.79
C PRO A 270 2.49 19.20 1.93
N LEU A 271 3.21 18.40 1.15
CA LEU A 271 2.66 17.39 0.25
C LEU A 271 2.09 16.20 1.03
N ALA A 272 0.97 15.68 0.54
CA ALA A 272 0.32 14.48 1.06
C ALA A 272 0.64 13.26 0.20
N SER A 273 0.37 12.06 0.69
CA SER A 273 0.58 10.81 -0.06
C SER A 273 -0.18 10.79 -1.39
N SER A 274 -1.36 11.40 -1.47
CA SER A 274 -2.13 11.55 -2.71
C SER A 274 -1.39 12.37 -3.77
N ASP A 275 -0.65 13.39 -3.37
CA ASP A 275 0.19 14.20 -4.28
C ASP A 275 1.29 13.30 -4.89
N TYR A 276 1.96 12.48 -4.08
CA TYR A 276 3.01 11.57 -4.55
C TYR A 276 2.50 10.48 -5.49
N LEU A 277 1.32 9.92 -5.19
CA LEU A 277 0.68 8.94 -6.08
C LEU A 277 0.32 9.53 -7.43
N GLN A 278 -0.19 10.76 -7.45
CA GLN A 278 -0.46 11.46 -8.70
C GLN A 278 0.83 11.63 -9.54
N LEU A 279 1.98 11.88 -8.89
CA LEU A 279 3.27 11.94 -9.58
C LEU A 279 3.68 10.56 -10.11
N THR A 280 3.56 9.49 -9.33
CA THR A 280 3.96 8.14 -9.76
C THR A 280 3.02 7.54 -10.80
N GLU A 281 1.76 7.95 -10.85
CA GLU A 281 0.82 7.58 -11.92
C GLU A 281 1.19 8.24 -13.25
N ARG A 282 1.65 9.50 -13.21
CA ARG A 282 1.95 10.29 -14.40
C ARG A 282 3.36 10.04 -14.96
N PHE A 283 4.35 9.85 -14.09
CA PHE A 283 5.76 9.79 -14.49
C PHE A 283 6.36 8.43 -14.19
N ALA A 284 6.97 7.83 -15.21
CA ALA A 284 7.68 6.55 -15.08
C ALA A 284 9.07 6.73 -14.47
N HIS A 285 9.70 7.89 -14.70
CA HIS A 285 11.03 8.22 -14.21
C HIS A 285 10.94 9.50 -13.36
N ILE A 286 11.42 9.45 -12.12
CA ILE A 286 11.42 10.61 -11.22
C ILE A 286 12.84 10.87 -10.76
N VAL A 287 13.31 12.10 -10.96
CA VAL A 287 14.65 12.56 -10.59
C VAL A 287 14.53 13.62 -9.50
N ILE A 288 15.19 13.39 -8.37
CA ILE A 288 15.24 14.31 -7.25
C ILE A 288 16.68 14.79 -7.08
N GLY A 289 16.86 16.10 -7.27
CA GLY A 289 18.13 16.79 -7.04
C GLY A 289 18.30 17.29 -5.62
N GLU A 290 19.54 17.58 -5.25
CA GLU A 290 19.92 18.36 -4.07
C GLU A 290 19.43 17.74 -2.74
N LEU A 291 19.55 16.41 -2.59
CA LEU A 291 19.20 15.76 -1.33
C LEU A 291 20.19 16.13 -0.21
N PRO A 292 19.72 16.70 0.91
CA PRO A 292 20.55 16.96 2.08
C PRO A 292 20.76 15.69 2.92
N ALA A 293 21.67 15.74 3.89
CA ALA A 293 21.75 14.72 4.93
C ALA A 293 20.43 14.65 5.72
N LEU A 294 19.79 13.48 5.78
CA LEU A 294 18.43 13.37 6.32
C LEU A 294 18.35 13.70 7.81
N ALA A 295 19.42 13.43 8.57
CA ALA A 295 19.50 13.77 9.99
C ALA A 295 19.42 15.29 10.27
N GLN A 296 19.71 16.14 9.28
CA GLN A 296 19.62 17.60 9.40
C GLN A 296 18.20 18.13 9.09
N CYS A 297 17.34 17.28 8.54
CA CYS A 297 15.96 17.63 8.21
C CYS A 297 15.04 17.47 9.43
N SER A 298 13.95 18.24 9.47
CA SER A 298 12.89 18.01 10.46
C SER A 298 12.22 16.64 10.26
N LEU A 299 11.60 16.11 11.32
CA LEU A 299 10.93 14.81 11.28
C LEU A 299 9.86 14.73 10.18
N ASP A 300 9.09 15.81 9.97
CA ASP A 300 8.06 15.86 8.92
C ASP A 300 8.65 15.78 7.51
N VAL A 301 9.81 16.40 7.29
CA VAL A 301 10.52 16.37 6.00
C VAL A 301 11.11 14.97 5.76
N GLN A 302 11.68 14.34 6.80
CA GLN A 302 12.15 12.96 6.73
C GLN A 302 10.99 12.00 6.40
N GLN A 303 9.84 12.15 7.06
CA GLN A 303 8.64 11.36 6.81
C GLN A 303 8.14 11.50 5.38
N ARG A 304 8.16 12.72 4.82
CA ARG A 304 7.74 12.97 3.44
C ARG A 304 8.63 12.26 2.42
N LEU A 305 9.94 12.27 2.62
CA LEU A 305 10.85 11.50 1.76
C LEU A 305 10.60 10.00 1.90
N ILE A 306 10.49 9.49 3.13
CA ILE A 306 10.15 8.09 3.42
C ILE A 306 8.89 7.67 2.66
N ASN A 307 7.82 8.46 2.80
CA ASN A 307 6.55 8.21 2.12
C ASN A 307 6.70 8.21 0.60
N PHE A 308 7.41 9.19 0.04
CA PHE A 308 7.60 9.27 -1.39
C PHE A 308 8.41 8.07 -1.94
N VAL A 309 9.54 7.73 -1.32
CA VAL A 309 10.39 6.60 -1.75
C VAL A 309 9.60 5.29 -1.69
N ASP A 310 8.81 5.11 -0.64
CA ASP A 310 7.97 3.94 -0.46
C ASP A 310 6.90 3.85 -1.57
N ILE A 311 6.22 4.96 -1.86
CA ILE A 311 5.22 5.05 -2.94
C ILE A 311 5.84 4.80 -4.32
N ALA A 312 7.00 5.39 -4.61
CA ALA A 312 7.71 5.22 -5.89
C ALA A 312 8.16 3.77 -6.11
N TYR A 313 8.71 3.14 -5.07
CA TYR A 313 9.13 1.74 -5.10
C TYR A 313 7.94 0.80 -5.32
N ASP A 314 6.87 0.96 -4.54
CA ASP A 314 5.68 0.10 -4.64
C ASP A 314 4.96 0.29 -5.98
N SER A 315 5.03 1.49 -6.57
CA SER A 315 4.51 1.81 -7.90
C SER A 315 5.41 1.36 -9.05
N GLY A 316 6.58 0.76 -8.79
CA GLY A 316 7.53 0.29 -9.81
C GLY A 316 8.12 1.40 -10.68
N ARG A 317 8.31 2.61 -10.13
CA ARG A 317 8.86 3.76 -10.86
C ARG A 317 10.37 3.82 -10.74
N GLU A 318 11.03 4.27 -11.80
CA GLU A 318 12.47 4.46 -11.74
C GLU A 318 12.80 5.74 -10.98
N LEU A 319 13.57 5.62 -9.90
CA LEU A 319 13.94 6.74 -9.04
C LEU A 319 15.42 7.08 -9.17
N TRP A 320 15.72 8.34 -9.49
CA TRP A 320 17.07 8.88 -9.47
C TRP A 320 17.19 9.88 -8.32
N LEU A 321 18.13 9.65 -7.42
CA LEU A 321 18.42 10.54 -6.30
C LEU A 321 19.82 11.12 -6.48
N GLN A 322 19.97 12.43 -6.36
CA GLN A 322 21.28 13.08 -6.37
C GLN A 322 21.58 13.75 -5.02
N SER A 323 22.77 13.47 -4.51
CA SER A 323 23.34 14.15 -3.34
C SER A 323 24.84 14.33 -3.53
N GLU A 324 25.42 15.28 -2.79
CA GLU A 324 26.87 15.38 -2.64
C GLU A 324 27.41 14.38 -1.60
N HIS A 325 26.55 13.87 -0.73
CA HIS A 325 26.89 12.85 0.26
C HIS A 325 26.77 11.44 -0.31
N ASP A 326 27.58 10.51 0.19
CA ASP A 326 27.34 9.09 -0.06
C ASP A 326 26.02 8.62 0.60
N LEU A 327 25.47 7.50 0.12
CA LEU A 327 24.18 7.01 0.59
C LEU A 327 24.19 6.63 2.08
N ALA A 328 25.32 6.15 2.61
CA ALA A 328 25.42 5.77 4.02
C ALA A 328 25.38 7.00 4.93
N THR A 329 26.11 8.07 4.57
CA THR A 329 26.12 9.36 5.25
C THR A 329 24.76 10.04 5.17
N LEU A 330 24.11 10.02 4.00
CA LEU A 330 22.78 10.59 3.83
C LEU A 330 21.74 9.92 4.75
N CYS A 331 21.87 8.61 4.95
CA CYS A 331 20.98 7.78 5.75
C CYS A 331 21.39 7.68 7.24
N ALA A 332 22.54 8.22 7.63
CA ALA A 332 23.08 8.10 8.98
C ALA A 332 22.22 8.86 10.01
N ASN A 333 22.12 8.34 11.23
CA ASN A 333 21.46 8.98 12.37
C ASN A 333 19.99 9.41 12.13
N VAL A 334 19.32 8.81 11.16
CA VAL A 334 17.87 8.99 10.98
C VAL A 334 17.15 8.26 12.11
N ALA A 335 16.71 9.01 13.11
CA ALA A 335 16.02 8.49 14.31
C ALA A 335 14.59 7.99 14.04
N HIS A 336 14.15 7.99 12.78
CA HIS A 336 12.80 7.64 12.39
C HIS A 336 12.61 6.12 12.29
N GLY A 337 11.68 5.55 13.07
CA GLY A 337 11.51 4.09 13.18
C GLY A 337 11.10 3.37 11.89
N ASP A 338 10.44 4.07 10.95
CA ASP A 338 10.10 3.52 9.62
C ASP A 338 11.26 3.46 8.63
N PHE A 339 12.34 4.17 8.94
CA PHE A 339 13.42 4.35 7.99
C PHE A 339 14.14 3.04 7.67
N VAL A 340 14.01 2.01 8.51
CA VAL A 340 14.58 0.67 8.26
C VAL A 340 14.09 0.09 6.92
N ARG A 341 12.80 0.24 6.60
CA ARG A 341 12.22 -0.26 5.35
C ARG A 341 12.69 0.56 4.16
N THR A 342 12.59 1.88 4.27
CA THR A 342 13.03 2.81 3.22
C THR A 342 14.53 2.64 2.93
N ARG A 343 15.36 2.43 3.95
CA ARG A 343 16.79 2.15 3.81
C ARG A 343 17.06 0.88 2.99
N SER A 344 16.27 -0.18 3.19
CA SER A 344 16.37 -1.40 2.37
C SER A 344 16.01 -1.13 0.90
N ARG A 345 15.02 -0.27 0.64
CA ARG A 345 14.66 0.15 -0.74
C ARG A 345 15.75 1.02 -1.37
N LEU A 346 16.30 1.98 -0.63
CA LEU A 346 17.40 2.84 -1.08
C LEU A 346 18.66 2.02 -1.38
N ALA A 347 18.96 0.99 -0.59
CA ALA A 347 20.09 0.10 -0.82
C ALA A 347 19.99 -0.72 -2.12
N GLN A 348 18.79 -0.82 -2.72
CA GLN A 348 18.59 -1.47 -4.02
C GLN A 348 18.80 -0.51 -5.21
N LEU A 349 19.08 0.78 -4.98
CA LEU A 349 19.47 1.70 -6.03
C LEU A 349 20.90 1.40 -6.49
N ARG A 350 21.17 1.57 -7.79
CA ARG A 350 22.54 1.51 -8.31
C ARG A 350 23.27 2.77 -7.88
N VAL A 351 24.36 2.63 -7.13
CA VAL A 351 25.19 3.76 -6.73
C VAL A 351 26.16 4.10 -7.85
N ASP A 352 25.94 5.24 -8.48
CA ASP A 352 26.82 5.84 -9.48
C ASP A 352 27.63 6.93 -8.76
N GLY A 353 28.78 6.54 -8.22
CA GLY A 353 29.74 7.44 -7.58
C GLY A 353 30.70 8.10 -8.58
N PRO A 354 31.46 9.12 -8.15
CA PRO A 354 32.63 9.52 -8.92
C PRO A 354 33.51 8.27 -9.05
N GLU A 355 34.01 8.03 -10.26
CA GLU A 355 34.87 6.87 -10.56
C GLU A 355 35.82 6.57 -9.41
N ARG A 356 36.03 5.28 -9.11
CA ARG A 356 37.21 4.85 -8.35
C ARG A 356 38.46 5.25 -9.15
N LEU A 357 38.84 6.51 -9.05
CA LEU A 357 40.19 6.99 -9.32
C LEU A 357 41.01 6.70 -8.08
N ALA A 358 41.38 5.43 -7.91
CA ALA A 358 42.48 5.03 -7.05
C ALA A 358 42.96 3.64 -7.51
N CYS A 359 44.07 3.69 -8.25
CA CYS A 359 45.17 2.74 -8.43
C CYS A 359 44.97 1.25 -8.14
#